data_AF-X2JD93-F1
#
_entry.id   AF-X2JD93-F1
#
_cell.length_a   1.000
_cell.length_b   1.000
_cell.length_c   1.000
_cell.angle_alpha   90.00
_cell.angle_beta   90.00
_cell.angle_gamma   90.00
#
_symmetry.space_group_name_H-M   'P 1'
#
loop_
_entity.id
_entity.type
_entity.pdbx_description
1 polymer ?
#
loop_
_entity_poly.entity_id
_entity_poly.type
_entity_poly.pdbx_seq_one_letter_code
_entity_poly.pdbx_strand_id
1 'polypeptide(L)'
;MPEEKPPEFKFPMHDLHLKQTFRNVKMACTLALLAPLLFYTLHNNPRKRKYRNFYSTYDPMDAFDRMMSGGYLSSCPPGSGPKKDDKKKK
;
A
#
# COMPACT_ATOMS: atom_id res chain seq x y z
N MET A 1 39.17 -33.30 -50.35
CA MET A 1 37.92 -32.74 -49.80
C MET A 1 38.30 -31.43 -49.12
N PRO A 2 37.67 -30.28 -49.37
CA PRO A 2 37.99 -29.09 -48.59
C PRO A 2 37.49 -29.31 -47.16
N GLU A 3 38.41 -29.26 -46.19
CA GLU A 3 38.10 -29.37 -44.76
C GLU A 3 37.31 -28.13 -44.31
N GLU A 4 36.09 -28.30 -43.82
CA GLU A 4 35.33 -27.23 -43.17
C GLU A 4 36.03 -26.87 -41.85
N LYS A 5 36.50 -25.62 -41.74
CA LYS A 5 37.14 -25.13 -40.52
C LYS A 5 36.09 -25.04 -39.39
N PRO A 6 36.38 -25.56 -38.18
CA PRO A 6 35.44 -25.51 -37.07
C PRO A 6 35.14 -24.05 -36.68
N PRO A 7 33.92 -23.76 -36.17
CA PRO A 7 33.53 -22.40 -35.82
C PRO A 7 34.47 -21.84 -34.74
N GLU A 8 35.09 -20.70 -35.02
CA GLU A 8 35.97 -20.00 -34.07
C GLU A 8 35.13 -19.36 -32.94
N PHE A 9 34.75 -20.16 -31.94
CA PHE A 9 34.16 -19.63 -30.72
C PHE A 9 35.26 -19.06 -29.82
N LYS A 10 35.26 -17.74 -29.60
CA LYS A 10 36.13 -17.09 -28.62
C LYS A 10 35.37 -16.86 -27.32
N PHE A 11 35.64 -17.70 -26.32
CA PHE A 11 35.16 -17.46 -24.96
C PHE A 11 35.82 -16.19 -24.41
N PRO A 12 35.08 -15.30 -23.74
CA PRO A 12 35.71 -14.19 -23.02
C PRO A 12 36.56 -14.77 -21.90
N MET A 13 37.88 -14.63 -21.96
CA MET A 13 38.78 -15.13 -20.91
C MET A 13 39.04 -14.10 -19.79
N HIS A 14 38.77 -12.81 -20.06
CA HIS A 14 39.00 -11.72 -19.11
C HIS A 14 37.70 -11.09 -18.61
N ASP A 15 37.74 -10.58 -17.38
CA ASP A 15 36.67 -9.80 -16.73
C ASP A 15 35.31 -10.50 -16.60
N LEU A 16 35.24 -11.82 -16.76
CA LEU A 16 33.99 -12.57 -16.58
C LEU A 16 33.38 -12.29 -15.19
N HIS A 17 34.19 -12.43 -14.14
CA HIS A 17 33.77 -12.14 -12.76
C HIS A 17 33.48 -10.67 -12.54
N LEU A 18 34.27 -9.75 -13.12
CA LEU A 18 34.05 -8.32 -12.99
C LEU A 18 32.71 -7.90 -13.60
N LYS A 19 32.42 -8.35 -14.83
CA LYS A 19 31.14 -8.14 -15.52
C LYS A 19 29.98 -8.74 -14.75
N GLN A 20 30.15 -9.94 -14.18
CA GLN A 20 29.15 -10.58 -13.34
C GLN A 20 28.87 -9.77 -12.07
N THR A 21 29.90 -9.30 -11.37
CA THR A 21 29.78 -8.47 -10.18
C THR A 21 29.09 -7.15 -10.48
N PHE A 22 29.47 -6.45 -11.55
CA PHE A 22 28.79 -5.21 -11.95
C PHE A 22 27.32 -5.43 -12.30
N ARG A 23 26.98 -6.55 -12.96
CA ARG A 23 25.58 -6.90 -13.22
C ARG A 23 24.82 -7.12 -11.91
N ASN A 24 25.41 -7.84 -10.96
CA ASN A 24 24.78 -8.10 -9.66
C ASN A 24 24.60 -6.82 -8.86
N VAL A 25 25.60 -5.94 -8.81
CA VAL A 25 25.52 -4.63 -8.14
C VAL A 25 24.42 -3.78 -8.78
N LYS A 26 24.35 -3.73 -10.11
CA LYS A 26 23.28 -3.01 -10.83
C LYS A 26 21.91 -3.54 -10.43
N MET A 27 21.73 -4.85 -10.40
CA MET A 27 20.47 -5.48 -9.97
C MET A 27 20.14 -5.23 -8.50
N ALA A 28 21.15 -5.24 -7.63
CA ALA A 28 20.97 -4.94 -6.21
C ALA A 28 20.50 -3.49 -6.00
N CYS A 29 21.12 -2.53 -6.69
CA CYS A 29 20.72 -1.12 -6.63
C CYS A 29 19.29 -0.90 -7.16
N THR A 30 18.91 -1.56 -8.27
CA THR A 30 17.54 -1.42 -8.81
C THR A 30 16.51 -2.01 -7.85
N LEU A 31 16.76 -3.20 -7.30
CA LEU A 31 15.86 -3.82 -6.33
C LEU A 31 15.77 -3.01 -5.03
N ALA A 32 16.89 -2.45 -4.55
CA ALA A 32 16.93 -1.60 -3.36
C ALA A 32 16.11 -0.32 -3.50
N LEU A 33 15.99 0.24 -4.72
CA LEU A 33 15.13 1.40 -5.00
C LEU A 33 13.67 1.00 -5.24
N LEU A 34 13.43 -0.13 -5.93
CA LEU A 34 12.09 -0.61 -6.24
C LEU A 34 11.33 -1.04 -4.98
N ALA A 35 11.96 -1.75 -4.05
CA ALA A 35 11.32 -2.24 -2.83
C ALA A 35 10.64 -1.13 -2.00
N PRO A 36 11.32 -0.04 -1.59
CA PRO A 36 10.68 1.04 -0.84
C PRO A 36 9.66 1.80 -1.67
N LEU A 37 9.84 1.94 -2.99
CA LEU A 37 8.88 2.58 -3.87
C LEU A 37 7.57 1.78 -3.95
N LEU A 38 7.65 0.46 -4.09
CA LEU A 38 6.50 -0.43 -4.06
C LEU A 38 5.82 -0.41 -2.69
N PHE A 39 6.58 -0.45 -1.60
CA PHE A 39 6.02 -0.35 -0.26
C PHE A 39 5.31 0.99 -0.03
N TYR A 40 5.87 2.09 -0.53
CA TYR A 40 5.23 3.40 -0.42
C TYR A 40 3.93 3.47 -1.23
N THR A 41 3.95 3.03 -2.49
CA THR A 41 2.81 3.15 -3.41
C THR A 41 1.68 2.17 -3.10
N LEU A 42 2.00 0.94 -2.65
CA LEU A 42 1.02 -0.12 -2.42
C LEU A 42 0.57 -0.25 -0.96
N HIS A 43 1.38 0.19 0.01
CA HIS A 43 1.02 0.09 1.43
C HIS A 43 0.79 1.46 2.08
N ASN A 44 1.78 2.34 2.05
CA ASN A 44 1.71 3.62 2.78
C ASN A 44 0.68 4.59 2.18
N ASN A 45 0.68 4.75 0.86
CA ASN A 45 -0.19 5.70 0.19
C ASN A 45 -1.67 5.30 0.28
N PRO A 46 -2.06 4.03 0.05
CA PRO A 46 -3.45 3.60 0.24
C PRO A 46 -3.92 3.74 1.69
N ARG A 47 -3.06 3.48 2.68
CA ARG A 47 -3.37 3.74 4.10
C ARG A 47 -3.69 5.21 4.32
N LYS A 48 -2.81 6.13 3.92
CA LYS A 48 -3.03 7.59 4.06
C LYS A 48 -4.31 8.04 3.34
N ARG A 49 -4.55 7.53 2.13
CA ARG A 49 -5.77 7.83 1.36
C ARG A 49 -7.03 7.34 2.06
N LYS A 50 -7.04 6.14 2.64
CA LYS A 50 -8.18 5.62 3.42
C LYS A 50 -8.49 6.53 4.63
N TYR A 51 -7.49 6.91 5.41
CA TYR A 51 -7.69 7.83 6.53
C TYR A 51 -8.21 9.20 6.09
N ARG A 52 -7.62 9.77 5.02
CA ARG A 52 -8.10 11.04 4.46
C ARG A 52 -9.55 10.94 4.00
N ASN A 53 -9.91 9.87 3.30
CA ASN A 53 -11.26 9.66 2.80
C ASN A 53 -12.26 9.46 3.96
N PHE A 54 -11.88 8.71 4.99
CA PHE A 54 -12.71 8.53 6.18
C PHE A 54 -13.05 9.89 6.80
N TYR A 55 -12.05 10.72 7.09
CA TYR A 55 -12.26 12.02 7.73
C TYR A 55 -12.80 13.12 6.81
N SER A 56 -12.76 12.94 5.48
CA SER A 56 -13.29 13.96 4.57
C SER A 56 -14.80 14.16 4.68
N THR A 57 -15.53 13.14 5.13
CA THR A 57 -17.00 13.17 5.29
C THR A 57 -17.43 12.64 6.65
N TYR A 58 -16.51 12.57 7.63
CA TYR A 58 -16.82 12.05 8.95
C TYR A 58 -17.56 13.11 9.76
N ASP A 59 -18.82 12.82 10.11
CA ASP A 59 -19.57 13.58 11.10
C ASP A 59 -19.45 12.89 12.47
N PRO A 60 -18.75 13.50 13.45
CA PRO A 60 -18.58 12.91 14.77
C PRO A 60 -19.90 12.74 15.52
N MET A 61 -20.89 13.62 15.31
CA MET A 61 -22.17 13.55 16.01
C MET A 61 -23.03 12.41 15.49
N ASP A 62 -23.11 12.23 14.17
CA ASP A 62 -23.79 11.08 13.56
C ASP A 62 -23.13 9.75 13.98
N ALA A 63 -21.80 9.70 14.03
CA ALA A 63 -21.09 8.53 14.52
C ALA A 63 -21.39 8.22 16.00
N PHE A 64 -21.44 9.27 16.85
CA PHE A 64 -21.81 9.14 18.25
C PHE A 64 -23.26 8.67 18.44
N ASP A 65 -24.20 9.24 17.70
CA ASP A 65 -25.62 8.84 17.75
C ASP A 65 -25.81 7.37 17.35
N ARG A 66 -25.05 6.89 16.36
CA ARG A 66 -25.01 5.46 15.98
C ARG A 66 -24.45 4.57 17.10
N MET A 67 -23.42 5.03 17.81
CA MET A 67 -22.84 4.27 18.94
C MET A 67 -23.77 4.25 20.15
N MET A 68 -24.41 5.37 20.46
CA MET A 68 -25.37 5.49 21.56
C MET A 68 -26.63 4.66 21.28
N SER A 69 -27.20 4.77 20.09
CA SER A 69 -28.38 3.97 19.69
C SER A 69 -28.06 2.47 19.61
N GLY A 70 -26.81 2.11 19.27
CA GLY A 70 -26.32 0.73 19.31
C GLY A 70 -26.04 0.18 20.71
N GLY A 71 -26.11 1.00 21.77
CA GLY A 71 -25.85 0.57 23.14
C GLY A 71 -24.38 0.27 23.44
N TYR A 72 -23.43 0.79 22.65
CA TYR A 72 -22.00 0.57 22.86
C TYR A 72 -21.41 1.42 23.99
N LEU A 73 -22.15 2.43 24.47
CA LEU A 73 -21.68 3.41 25.44
C LEU A 73 -22.27 3.11 26.83
N SER A 74 -21.43 2.70 27.78
CA SER A 74 -21.87 2.49 29.18
C SER A 74 -22.29 3.79 29.87
N SER A 75 -21.71 4.92 29.47
CA SER A 75 -22.05 6.26 29.96
C SER A 75 -23.37 6.80 29.40
N CYS A 76 -23.89 6.19 28.33
CA CYS A 76 -25.08 6.62 27.62
C CYS A 76 -25.99 5.42 27.38
N PRO A 77 -26.74 4.97 28.39
CA PRO A 77 -27.56 3.77 28.27
C PRO A 77 -28.57 3.90 27.12
N PRO A 78 -28.93 2.78 26.44
CA PRO A 78 -29.86 2.79 25.32
C PRO A 78 -31.14 3.57 25.69
N GLY A 79 -31.41 4.68 24.99
CA GLY A 79 -32.53 5.57 25.28
C GLY A 79 -32.20 6.87 26.02
N SER A 80 -30.95 7.12 26.42
CA SER A 80 -30.50 8.40 26.98
C SER A 80 -30.21 9.47 25.93
N GLY A 81 -30.37 9.15 24.64
CA GLY A 81 -30.16 10.09 23.54
C GLY A 81 -31.25 11.15 23.47
N PRO A 82 -30.97 12.30 22.81
CA PRO A 82 -31.99 13.31 22.59
C PRO A 82 -33.19 12.64 21.92
N LYS A 83 -34.35 12.65 22.59
CA LYS A 83 -35.61 12.29 21.97
C LYS A 83 -35.70 13.16 20.73
N LYS A 84 -35.66 12.55 19.53
CA LYS A 84 -36.09 13.24 18.33
C LYS A 84 -37.53 13.63 18.61
N ASP A 85 -37.74 14.88 19.00
CA ASP A 85 -39.07 15.46 19.03
C ASP A 85 -39.58 15.33 17.61
N ASP A 86 -40.51 14.39 17.42
CA ASP A 86 -41.38 14.37 16.27
C ASP A 86 -42.05 15.75 16.22
N LYS A 87 -41.44 16.68 15.47
CA LYS A 87 -42.10 17.90 15.05
C LYS A 87 -43.33 17.45 14.29
N LYS A 88 -44.45 17.42 15.02
CA LYS A 88 -45.82 17.31 14.55
C LYS A 88 -45.92 17.94 13.17
N LYS A 89 -46.10 17.09 12.15
CA LYS A 89 -46.94 17.47 11.01
C LYS A 89 -48.31 17.81 11.60
N LYS A 90 -48.62 19.10 11.62
CA LYS A 90 -49.97 19.61 11.76
C LYS A 90 -50.42 20.07 10.38
#